data_AF-A0A7W1HZM7-F1
#
_entry.id   AF-A0A7W1HZM7-F1
#
_cell.length_a   1.000
_cell.length_b   1.000
_cell.length_c   1.000
_cell.angle_alpha   90.00
_cell.angle_beta   90.00
_cell.angle_gamma   90.00
#
_symmetry.space_group_name_H-M   'P 1'
#
loop_
_entity.id
_entity.type
_entity.pdbx_description
1 polymer ?
#
loop_
_entity_poly.entity_id
_entity_poly.type
_entity_poly.pdbx_seq_one_letter_code
_entity_poly.pdbx_strand_id
1 'polypeptide(L)' 'SKFNVTDNGNDDYEPSYSPSGKKIAYSGEEGPNADYEIYTINVGGGSKFNVTDNGNDDYEPFWGSS' A
#
# COMPACT_ATOMS: atom_id res chain seq x y z
N SER A 1 0.94 -21.49 4.31
CA SER A 1 1.91 -21.00 3.31
C SER A 1 2.05 -19.49 3.47
N LYS A 2 3.18 -18.92 3.04
CA LYS A 2 3.31 -17.46 2.93
C LYS A 2 2.83 -17.04 1.54
N PHE A 3 2.28 -15.84 1.42
CA PHE A 3 1.77 -15.27 0.17
C PHE A 3 2.22 -13.81 0.06
N ASN A 4 2.68 -13.40 -1.13
CA ASN A 4 3.03 -12.01 -1.43
C ASN A 4 1.75 -11.26 -1.82
N VAL A 5 1.35 -10.25 -1.03
CA VAL A 5 0.07 -9.56 -1.23
C VAL A 5 0.12 -8.59 -2.41
N THR A 6 1.22 -7.85 -2.55
CA THR A 6 1.37 -6.79 -3.56
C THR A 6 1.88 -7.33 -4.89
N ASP A 7 2.77 -8.33 -4.86
CA ASP A 7 3.28 -9.06 -6.04
C ASP A 7 3.73 -8.14 -7.19
N ASN A 8 4.36 -7.02 -6.84
CA ASN A 8 4.75 -5.95 -7.76
C ASN A 8 6.27 -5.89 -8.03
N GLY A 9 7.08 -6.64 -7.27
CA GLY A 9 8.54 -6.66 -7.42
C GLY A 9 9.27 -5.45 -6.83
N ASN A 10 8.56 -4.56 -6.14
CA ASN A 10 9.10 -3.38 -5.47
C ASN A 10 9.15 -3.60 -3.95
N ASP A 11 9.85 -2.72 -3.24
CA ASP A 11 9.75 -2.68 -1.79
C ASP A 11 8.49 -1.90 -1.38
N ASP A 12 7.71 -2.49 -0.48
CA ASP A 12 6.50 -1.89 0.08
C ASP A 12 6.61 -1.86 1.61
N TYR A 13 6.20 -0.75 2.22
CA TYR A 13 6.42 -0.48 3.64
C TYR A 13 5.15 -0.10 4.41
N GLU A 14 5.27 -0.11 5.73
CA GLU A 14 4.31 0.51 6.67
C GLU A 14 2.84 0.06 6.49
N PRO A 15 2.56 -1.26 6.45
CA PRO A 15 1.19 -1.71 6.24
C PRO A 15 0.28 -1.34 7.41
N SER A 16 -0.90 -0.83 7.10
CA SER A 16 -1.97 -0.50 8.04
C SER A 16 -3.28 -1.17 7.61
N TYR A 17 -3.83 -2.03 8.47
CA TYR A 17 -5.10 -2.71 8.18
C TYR A 17 -6.28 -1.78 8.38
N SER A 18 -7.23 -1.79 7.43
CA SER A 18 -8.53 -1.15 7.62
C SER A 18 -9.26 -1.72 8.85
N PRO A 19 -10.14 -0.95 9.53
CA PRO A 19 -10.89 -1.44 10.69
C PRO A 19 -11.71 -2.72 10.42
N SER A 20 -12.16 -2.91 9.17
CA SER A 20 -12.88 -4.10 8.74
C SER A 20 -11.99 -5.34 8.53
N GLY A 21 -10.67 -5.17 8.53
CA GLY A 21 -9.69 -6.22 8.24
C GLY A 21 -9.69 -6.70 6.77
N LYS A 22 -10.35 -5.98 5.85
CA LYS A 22 -10.49 -6.42 4.44
C LYS A 22 -9.48 -5.78 3.49
N LYS A 23 -8.93 -4.63 3.86
CA LYS A 23 -7.92 -3.88 3.10
C LYS A 23 -6.69 -3.57 3.94
N ILE A 24 -5.59 -3.36 3.25
CA ILE A 24 -4.31 -2.86 3.77
C ILE A 24 -4.03 -1.55 3.03
N ALA A 25 -3.69 -0.49 3.75
CA ALA A 25 -2.96 0.64 3.19
C ALA A 25 -1.45 0.41 3.37
N TYR A 26 -0.64 0.84 2.42
CA TYR A 26 0.82 0.69 2.48
C TYR A 26 1.49 1.80 1.66
N SER A 27 2.73 2.12 2.00
CA SER A 27 3.61 3.00 1.23
C SER A 27 4.28 2.15 0.16
N GLY A 28 4.13 2.49 -1.11
CA GLY A 28 4.64 1.68 -2.22
C GLY A 28 5.25 2.53 -3.31
N GLU A 29 6.26 1.98 -3.98
CA GLU A 29 6.96 2.66 -5.07
C GLU A 29 6.08 2.78 -6.33
N GLU A 30 6.01 3.99 -6.89
CA GLU A 30 5.34 4.31 -8.14
C GLU A 30 6.33 4.76 -9.22
N GLY A 31 6.19 4.14 -10.40
CA GLY A 31 6.98 4.50 -11.57
C GLY A 31 8.50 4.26 -11.42
N PRO A 32 9.29 4.75 -12.38
CA PRO A 32 10.73 4.45 -12.46
C PRO A 32 11.63 5.35 -11.59
N ASN A 33 11.08 6.39 -10.95
CA ASN A 33 11.85 7.36 -10.16
C ASN A 33 11.84 7.07 -8.66
N ALA A 34 11.21 5.96 -8.26
CA ALA A 34 11.02 5.56 -6.88
C ALA A 34 10.23 6.57 -6.01
N ASP A 35 9.19 7.19 -6.58
CA ASP A 35 8.29 8.07 -5.83
C ASP A 35 7.34 7.21 -4.98
N TYR A 36 7.34 7.39 -3.66
CA TYR A 36 6.49 6.61 -2.78
C TYR A 36 5.10 7.21 -2.68
N GLU A 37 4.10 6.37 -2.90
CA GLU A 37 2.69 6.77 -2.82
C GLU A 37 1.93 5.83 -1.88
N ILE A 38 0.82 6.32 -1.32
CA ILE A 38 -0.06 5.51 -0.49
C ILE A 38 -1.01 4.72 -1.37
N TYR A 39 -0.92 3.39 -1.26
CA TYR A 39 -1.82 2.47 -1.93
C TYR A 39 -2.76 1.79 -0.95
N THR A 40 -3.91 1.34 -1.46
CA THR A 40 -4.71 0.31 -0.78
C THR A 40 -4.84 -0.94 -1.63
N ILE A 41 -4.81 -2.10 -0.96
CA ILE A 41 -4.98 -3.42 -1.59
C ILE A 41 -5.88 -4.29 -0.72
N ASN A 42 -6.55 -5.28 -1.32
CA ASN A 42 -7.29 -6.28 -0.54
C ASN A 42 -6.30 -7.19 0.20
N VAL A 43 -6.69 -7.71 1.37
CA VAL A 43 -5.84 -8.61 2.16
C VAL A 43 -5.47 -9.91 1.42
N GLY A 44 -6.30 -10.30 0.44
CA GLY A 44 -6.00 -11.43 -0.47
C GLY A 44 -5.16 -11.07 -1.70
N GLY A 45 -4.64 -9.84 -1.78
CA GLY A 45 -3.92 -9.32 -2.93
C GLY A 45 -4.83 -8.84 -4.08
N GLY A 46 -4.25 -8.73 -5.27
CA GLY A 46 -4.92 -8.26 -6.48
C GLY A 46 -4.60 -6.80 -6.79
N SER A 47 -5.51 -6.10 -7.47
CA SER A 47 -5.28 -4.72 -7.89
C SER A 47 -5.16 -3.77 -6.70
N LYS A 48 -4.06 -3.01 -6.65
CA LYS A 48 -3.89 -1.84 -5.80
C LYS A 48 -4.75 -0.67 -6.29
N PHE A 49 -5.09 0.25 -5.39
CA PHE A 49 -5.71 1.54 -5.67
C PHE A 49 -4.80 2.65 -5.15
N ASN A 50 -4.45 3.61 -5.99
CA ASN A 50 -3.61 4.74 -5.60
C ASN A 50 -4.43 5.79 -4.83
N VAL A 51 -4.01 6.13 -3.62
CA VAL A 51 -4.71 7.08 -2.74
C VAL A 51 -4.12 8.49 -2.88
N THR A 52 -2.81 8.58 -3.02
CA THR A 52 -2.06 9.81 -3.27
C THR A 52 -1.46 9.75 -4.69
N ASP A 53 -1.34 10.89 -5.36
CA ASP A 53 -0.77 10.95 -6.71
C ASP A 53 -0.21 12.36 -6.87
N ASN A 54 1.04 12.52 -6.46
CA ASN A 54 1.72 13.79 -6.54
C ASN A 54 3.18 13.58 -6.94
N GLY A 55 4.10 14.44 -6.49
CA GLY A 55 5.51 14.37 -6.87
C GLY A 55 6.43 14.43 -5.67
N ASN A 56 5.92 14.05 -4.51
CA ASN A 56 6.64 13.94 -3.27
C ASN A 56 6.29 12.59 -2.67
N ASP A 57 7.27 12.01 -1.97
CA ASP A 57 7.04 10.77 -1.27
C ASP A 57 6.00 10.92 -0.14
N ASP A 58 5.05 9.99 -0.12
CA ASP A 58 4.06 9.80 0.94
C ASP A 58 4.30 8.50 1.70
N TYR A 59 4.33 8.60 3.02
CA TYR A 59 4.64 7.49 3.94
C TYR A 59 3.65 7.42 5.12
N GLU A 60 3.80 6.40 5.94
CA GLU A 60 3.13 6.17 7.22
C GLU A 60 1.59 6.18 7.13
N PRO A 61 0.97 5.39 6.23
CA PRO A 61 -0.47 5.37 6.12
C PRO A 61 -1.09 4.82 7.40
N PHE A 62 -2.15 5.49 7.88
CA PHE A 62 -2.91 5.04 9.03
C PHE A 62 -4.40 4.98 8.73
N TRP A 63 -4.93 3.77 8.71
CA TRP A 63 -6.38 3.54 8.53
C TRP A 63 -7.22 3.94 9.75
N GLY A 64 -6.59 4.18 10.91
CA GLY A 64 -7.30 4.34 12.18
C GLY A 64 -7.53 3.00 12.90
N SER A 65 -7.58 3.06 14.23
CA SER A 65 -8.21 2.00 15.02
C SER A 65 -9.72 2.25 15.10
N SER A 66 -10.50 1.17 15.17
CA SER A 66 -11.91 1.20 15.58
C SER A 66 -12.08 1.67 17.02
#